data_AF-A0A5N5WL09-F1
#
_entry.id   AF-A0A5N5WL09-F1
#
_cell.length_a   1.000
_cell.length_b   1.000
_cell.length_c   1.000
_cell.angle_alpha   90.00
_cell.angle_beta   90.00
_cell.angle_gamma   90.00
#
_symmetry.space_group_name_H-M   'P 1'
#
loop_
_entity.id
_entity.type
_entity.pdbx_description
1 polymer ?
#
loop_
_entity_poly.entity_id
_entity_poly.type
_entity_poly.pdbx_seq_one_letter_code
_entity_poly.pdbx_strand_id
1 'polypeptide(L)'
;MPTPESTAFLAKKPTVPPTYDGVDFEDNVAVHNARDAIIREQWVRSMMSRLVGEELGKCYAREGVNHLEKCGVLRGAFSSFVLWALYGLCIRFTMTGRAGMGFSGA
;
A
#
# COMPACT_ATOMS: atom_id res chain seq x y z
N MET A 1 -1.38 -23.67 2.28
CA MET A 1 -1.69 -23.88 0.85
C MET A 1 -2.57 -22.74 0.38
N PRO A 2 -2.32 -22.13 -0.80
CA PRO A 2 -3.26 -21.17 -1.35
C PRO A 2 -4.55 -21.93 -1.69
N THR A 3 -5.66 -21.53 -1.08
CA THR A 3 -6.99 -22.02 -1.45
C THR A 3 -7.27 -21.64 -2.90
N PRO A 4 -7.94 -22.49 -3.70
CA PRO A 4 -8.31 -22.13 -5.06
C PRO A 4 -9.16 -20.86 -5.02
N GLU A 5 -8.74 -19.83 -5.76
CA GLU A 5 -9.47 -18.57 -5.84
C GLU A 5 -10.84 -18.83 -6.48
N SER A 6 -11.91 -18.29 -5.87
CA SER A 6 -13.27 -18.48 -6.40
C SER A 6 -13.42 -17.78 -7.75
N THR A 7 -14.25 -18.33 -8.65
CA THR A 7 -14.51 -17.78 -9.99
C THR A 7 -14.95 -16.31 -9.94
N ALA A 8 -15.67 -15.93 -8.89
CA ALA A 8 -16.10 -14.56 -8.63
C ALA A 8 -14.93 -13.60 -8.29
N PHE A 9 -13.85 -14.11 -7.69
CA PHE A 9 -12.65 -13.32 -7.35
C PHE A 9 -11.80 -13.06 -8.60
N LEU A 10 -11.63 -14.08 -9.46
CA LEU A 10 -10.95 -13.95 -10.75
C LEU A 10 -11.66 -12.94 -11.66
N ALA A 11 -13.00 -12.98 -11.71
CA ALA A 11 -13.79 -12.05 -12.51
C ALA A 11 -13.69 -10.58 -12.05
N LYS A 12 -13.37 -10.36 -10.78
CA LYS A 12 -13.26 -9.00 -10.20
C LYS A 12 -11.84 -8.48 -10.12
N LYS A 13 -10.81 -9.27 -10.42
CA LYS A 13 -9.42 -8.82 -10.38
C LYS A 13 -9.19 -7.78 -11.51
N PRO A 14 -8.71 -6.57 -11.17
CA PRO A 14 -8.41 -5.56 -12.18
C PRO A 14 -7.19 -6.01 -12.98
N THR A 15 -7.33 -5.99 -14.30
CA THR A 15 -6.26 -6.31 -15.26
C THR A 15 -5.33 -5.12 -15.51
N VAL A 16 -5.73 -3.92 -15.06
CA VAL A 16 -5.01 -2.66 -15.29
C VAL A 16 -3.92 -2.50 -14.23
N PRO A 17 -2.70 -2.03 -14.59
CA PRO A 17 -1.67 -1.71 -13.61
C PRO A 17 -2.15 -0.64 -12.59
N PRO A 18 -1.63 -0.65 -11.35
CA PRO A 18 -2.02 0.28 -10.29
C PRO A 18 -1.41 1.68 -10.50
N THR A 19 -1.79 2.32 -11.62
CA THR A 19 -1.33 3.62 -12.11
C THR A 19 -2.49 4.31 -12.83
N TYR A 20 -2.55 5.65 -12.75
CA TYR A 20 -3.47 6.45 -13.57
C TYR A 20 -2.85 6.82 -14.93
N ASP A 21 -1.64 6.37 -15.21
CA ASP A 21 -0.91 6.71 -16.43
C ASP A 21 -1.62 6.09 -17.65
N GLY A 22 -2.17 6.94 -18.52
CA GLY A 22 -2.88 6.52 -19.74
C GLY A 22 -4.38 6.21 -19.58
N VAL A 23 -4.99 6.59 -18.45
CA VAL A 23 -6.45 6.50 -18.28
C VAL A 23 -7.12 7.71 -18.93
N ASP A 24 -8.09 7.47 -19.81
CA ASP A 24 -8.98 8.51 -20.29
C ASP A 24 -9.91 8.95 -19.14
N PHE A 25 -9.80 10.22 -18.74
CA PHE A 25 -10.52 10.75 -17.58
C PHE A 25 -12.00 11.02 -17.88
N GLU A 26 -12.39 11.09 -19.15
CA GLU A 26 -13.79 11.27 -19.57
C GLU A 26 -14.59 9.95 -19.45
N ASP A 27 -13.91 8.81 -19.52
CA ASP A 27 -14.50 7.48 -19.33
C ASP A 27 -14.57 7.09 -17.85
N ASN A 28 -15.72 7.39 -17.22
CA ASN A 28 -15.98 7.08 -15.82
C ASN A 28 -15.69 5.60 -15.46
N VAL A 29 -16.00 4.66 -16.35
CA VAL A 29 -15.78 3.21 -16.12
C VAL A 29 -14.28 2.88 -16.03
N ALA A 30 -13.47 3.46 -16.91
CA ALA A 30 -12.02 3.25 -16.92
C ALA A 30 -11.38 3.84 -15.65
N VAL A 31 -11.81 5.02 -15.24
CA VAL A 31 -11.37 5.68 -14.01
C VAL A 31 -11.73 4.87 -12.76
N HIS A 32 -12.94 4.30 -12.70
CA HIS A 32 -13.36 3.46 -11.57
C HIS A 32 -12.53 2.18 -11.47
N ASN A 33 -12.24 1.53 -12.59
CA ASN A 33 -11.41 0.32 -12.60
C ASN A 33 -9.96 0.59 -12.16
N ALA A 34 -9.38 1.73 -12.57
CA ALA A 34 -8.04 2.14 -12.14
C ALA A 34 -8.00 2.47 -10.62
N ARG A 35 -9.03 3.15 -10.11
CA ARG A 35 -9.20 3.41 -8.66
C ARG A 35 -9.24 2.12 -7.85
N ASP A 36 -10.04 1.15 -8.29
CA ASP A 36 -10.18 -0.13 -7.59
C ASP A 36 -8.87 -0.93 -7.56
N ALA A 37 -8.06 -0.87 -8.62
CA ALA A 37 -6.72 -1.48 -8.64
C ALA A 37 -5.80 -0.86 -7.58
N ILE A 38 -5.80 0.48 -7.49
CA ILE A 38 -4.95 1.22 -6.54
C ILE A 38 -5.39 0.97 -5.09
N ILE A 39 -6.70 1.01 -4.82
CA ILE A 39 -7.23 0.79 -3.46
C ILE A 39 -6.90 -0.60 -2.95
N ARG A 40 -6.94 -1.63 -3.82
CA ARG A 40 -6.57 -3.00 -3.41
C ARG A 40 -5.11 -3.12 -3.03
N GLU A 41 -4.20 -2.52 -3.80
CA GLU A 41 -2.77 -2.51 -3.47
C GLU A 41 -2.48 -1.75 -2.16
N GLN A 42 -3.18 -0.64 -1.93
CA GLN A 42 -3.11 0.09 -0.66
C GLN A 42 -3.63 -0.76 0.50
N TRP A 43 -4.72 -1.50 0.29
CA TRP A 43 -5.29 -2.38 1.31
C TRP A 43 -4.37 -3.57 1.62
N VAL A 44 -3.80 -4.23 0.62
CA VAL A 44 -2.81 -5.31 0.82
C VAL A 44 -1.63 -4.81 1.66
N ARG A 45 -1.15 -3.60 1.37
CA ARG A 45 -0.06 -2.97 2.13
C ARG A 45 -0.44 -2.61 3.57
N SER A 46 -1.66 -2.12 3.78
CA SER A 46 -2.20 -1.88 5.12
C SER A 46 -2.37 -3.19 5.90
N MET A 47 -2.77 -4.27 5.24
CA MET A 47 -2.84 -5.59 5.87
C MET A 47 -1.45 -6.10 6.24
N MET A 48 -0.44 -5.93 5.39
CA MET A 48 0.94 -6.30 5.72
C MET A 48 1.46 -5.58 6.98
N SER A 49 1.17 -4.28 7.14
CA SER A 49 1.60 -3.55 8.34
C SER A 49 0.90 -4.03 9.61
N ARG A 50 -0.38 -4.43 9.51
CA ARG A 50 -1.10 -5.06 10.63
C ARG A 50 -0.46 -6.37 11.07
N LEU A 51 -0.09 -7.25 10.14
CA LEU A 51 0.57 -8.51 10.47
C LEU A 51 1.90 -8.29 11.20
N VAL A 52 2.72 -7.35 10.73
CA VAL A 52 4.00 -7.03 11.39
C VAL A 52 3.76 -6.41 12.77
N GLY A 53 2.71 -5.59 12.92
CA GLY A 53 2.31 -5.03 14.21
C GLY A 53 1.90 -6.10 15.23
N GLU A 54 1.15 -7.12 14.82
CA GLU A 54 0.77 -8.24 15.68
C GLU A 54 1.99 -9.07 16.13
N GLU A 55 2.93 -9.35 15.22
CA GLU A 55 4.14 -10.08 15.57
C GLU A 55 5.07 -9.26 16.48
N LEU A 56 5.15 -7.95 16.27
CA LEU A 56 5.86 -7.04 17.17
C LEU A 56 5.26 -7.04 18.57
N GLY A 57 3.93 -7.05 18.70
CA GLY A 57 3.23 -7.18 19.98
C GLY A 57 3.57 -8.49 20.71
N LYS A 58 3.66 -9.61 19.98
CA LYS A 58 4.10 -10.89 20.56
C LYS A 58 5.57 -10.90 20.96
N CYS A 59 6.43 -10.21 20.21
CA CYS A 59 7.84 -10.04 20.56
C CYS A 59 7.97 -9.29 21.90
N TYR A 60 7.24 -8.17 22.06
CA TYR A 60 7.19 -7.42 23.32
C TYR A 60 6.68 -8.26 24.50
N ALA A 61 5.64 -9.07 24.29
CA ALA A 61 5.10 -9.94 25.34
C ALA A 61 6.05 -11.09 25.74
N ARG A 62 6.85 -11.63 24.80
CA ARG A 62 7.77 -12.76 25.06
C ARG A 62 9.05 -12.34 25.77
N GLU A 63 9.63 -11.22 25.38
CA GLU A 63 11.00 -10.85 25.79
C GLU A 63 11.04 -9.92 27.00
N GLY A 64 9.91 -9.27 27.32
CA GLY A 64 9.78 -8.40 28.48
C GLY A 64 10.84 -7.29 28.47
N VAL A 65 11.72 -7.28 29.47
CA VAL A 65 12.76 -6.25 29.62
C VAL A 65 13.74 -6.23 28.44
N ASN A 66 13.98 -7.37 27.76
CA ASN A 66 14.96 -7.46 26.67
C ASN A 66 14.43 -7.09 25.27
N HIS A 67 13.23 -6.52 25.19
CA HIS A 67 12.61 -6.14 23.92
C HIS A 67 13.42 -5.17 23.04
N LEU A 68 14.36 -4.40 23.62
CA LEU A 68 15.14 -3.40 22.89
C LEU A 68 16.18 -4.02 21.94
N GLU A 69 16.83 -5.11 22.35
CA GLU A 69 17.89 -5.74 21.57
C GLU A 69 17.35 -6.73 20.53
N LYS A 70 16.20 -7.35 20.81
CA LYS A 70 15.68 -8.48 20.04
C LYS A 70 14.50 -8.10 19.13
N CYS A 71 13.62 -7.16 19.53
CA CYS A 71 12.51 -6.70 18.67
C CYS A 71 12.88 -5.55 17.70
N GLY A 72 14.13 -5.09 17.65
CA GLY A 72 14.54 -3.94 16.83
C GLY A 72 14.27 -4.11 15.33
N VAL A 73 14.42 -5.32 14.80
CA VAL A 73 14.18 -5.63 13.37
C VAL A 73 12.70 -5.49 13.02
N LEU A 74 11.81 -6.04 13.86
CA LEU A 74 10.35 -5.95 13.69
C LEU A 74 9.88 -4.49 13.81
N ARG A 75 10.47 -3.73 14.73
CA ARG A 75 10.18 -2.30 14.89
C ARG A 75 10.60 -1.49 13.66
N GLY A 76 11.77 -1.78 13.10
CA GLY A 76 12.26 -1.14 11.87
C GLY A 76 11.36 -1.43 10.67
N ALA A 77 10.97 -2.69 10.50
CA ALA A 77 10.03 -3.10 9.45
C ALA A 77 8.67 -2.40 9.61
N PHE A 78 8.08 -2.44 10.81
CA PHE A 78 6.81 -1.76 11.09
C PHE A 78 6.88 -0.26 10.79
N SER A 79 7.94 0.39 11.25
CA SER A 79 8.17 1.82 11.01
C SER A 79 8.32 2.13 9.52
N SER A 80 9.03 1.27 8.77
CA SER A 80 9.17 1.40 7.31
C SER A 80 7.81 1.31 6.60
N PHE A 81 6.98 0.31 6.94
CA PHE A 81 5.64 0.18 6.36
C PHE A 81 4.73 1.37 6.69
N VAL A 82 4.81 1.90 7.92
CA VAL A 82 4.01 3.05 8.37
C VAL A 82 4.49 4.36 7.74
N LEU A 83 5.80 4.63 7.74
CA LEU A 83 6.35 5.79 7.05
C LEU A 83 5.98 5.73 5.58
N TRP A 84 6.12 4.58 4.93
CA TRP A 84 5.77 4.50 3.51
C TRP A 84 4.27 4.63 3.25
N ALA A 85 3.40 4.25 4.20
CA ALA A 85 1.98 4.57 4.12
C ALA A 85 1.72 6.08 4.23
N LEU A 86 2.38 6.78 5.16
CA LEU A 86 2.21 8.23 5.37
C LEU A 86 2.84 9.07 4.25
N TYR A 87 4.07 8.75 3.86
CA TYR A 87 4.83 9.46 2.83
C TYR A 87 4.48 9.00 1.42
N GLY A 88 4.17 7.71 1.19
CA GLY A 88 3.77 7.21 -0.13
C GLY A 88 2.39 7.70 -0.57
N LEU A 89 1.44 7.88 0.37
CA LEU A 89 0.16 8.52 0.05
C LEU A 89 0.35 10.00 -0.29
N CYS A 90 1.21 10.71 0.44
CA CYS A 90 1.51 12.13 0.24
C CYS A 90 2.32 12.39 -1.06
N ILE A 91 3.32 11.56 -1.36
CA ILE A 91 4.14 11.68 -2.58
C ILE A 91 3.32 11.30 -3.83
N ARG A 92 2.50 10.25 -3.77
CA ARG A 92 1.64 9.89 -4.91
C ARG A 92 0.59 10.98 -5.17
N PHE A 93 -0.03 11.54 -4.13
CA PHE A 93 -1.00 12.63 -4.27
C PHE A 93 -0.37 13.93 -4.80
N THR A 94 0.83 14.28 -4.36
CA THR A 94 1.56 15.46 -4.87
C THR A 94 2.12 15.27 -6.28
N MET A 95 2.53 14.06 -6.70
CA MET A 95 3.01 13.82 -8.07
C MET A 95 1.90 13.74 -9.11
N THR A 96 0.74 13.13 -8.80
CA THR A 96 -0.42 13.20 -9.73
C THR A 96 -1.01 14.62 -9.82
N GLY A 97 -0.83 15.46 -8.80
CA GLY A 97 -1.18 16.89 -8.84
C GLY A 97 -0.17 17.79 -9.59
N ARG A 98 1.01 17.28 -9.95
CA ARG A 98 2.08 18.03 -10.63
C ARG A 98 2.34 17.55 -12.08
N ALA A 99 1.44 16.77 -12.64
CA ALA A 99 1.47 16.42 -14.08
C ALA A 99 0.76 17.46 -14.97
N GLY A 100 0.19 18.54 -14.40
CA GLY A 100 -0.56 19.57 -15.13
C GLY A 100 0.06 20.99 -15.13
N MET A 101 1.18 21.23 -14.47
CA MET A 101 1.83 22.55 -14.47
C MET A 101 3.32 22.40 -14.72
N GLY A 102 3.71 22.76 -15.94
CA GLY A 102 5.10 22.84 -16.37
C GLY A 102 5.93 23.64 -15.36
N PHE A 103 6.94 23.00 -14.80
CA PHE A 103 7.96 23.67 -14.03
C PHE A 103 9.05 24.11 -15.01
N SER A 104 8.83 25.29 -15.61
CA SER A 104 9.92 26.10 -16.14
C SER A 104 10.86 26.42 -14.99
N GLY A 105 12.14 26.16 -15.18
CA GLY A 105 13.16 26.32 -14.15
C GLY A 105 13.29 27.75 -13.65
N ALA A 106 13.59 27.84 -12.35
CA ALA A 106 14.46 28.82 -11.71
C ALA A 106 14.93 28.23 -10.39
#